data_AF-A0A520IIC8-F1
#
_entry.id   AF-A0A520IIC8-F1
#
_cell.length_a   1.000
_cell.length_b   1.000
_cell.length_c   1.000
_cell.angle_alpha   90.00
_cell.angle_beta   90.00
_cell.angle_gamma   90.00
#
_symmetry.space_group_name_H-M   'P 1'
#
loop_
_entity.id
_entity.type
_entity.pdbx_description
1 polymer ?
#
loop_
_entity_poly.entity_id
_entity_poly.type
_entity_poly.pdbx_seq_one_letter_code
_entity_poly.pdbx_strand_id
1 'polypeptide(L)'
;MTSSIKNLALGAASAAIAAATPAFAQTTEAHRQGIAAGDVLVRVRAILVAPNERSGSILPAFPGERVRINDSVMPEVDVTYMATDQIGFELIAATTKHHADGRTGTTGSIGRLASTWVLPPTLTAQYH
;
A
#
# COMPACT_ATOMS: atom_id res chain seq x y z
N MET A 1 25.39 -50.43 -15.45
CA MET A 1 26.07 -49.14 -15.20
C MET A 1 25.28 -48.40 -14.14
N THR A 2 25.78 -48.45 -12.91
CA THR A 2 25.22 -47.85 -11.71
C THR A 2 25.54 -46.35 -11.68
N SER A 3 24.53 -45.48 -11.57
CA SER A 3 24.75 -44.07 -11.23
C SER A 3 24.09 -43.77 -9.89
N SER A 4 24.93 -43.24 -9.00
CA SER A 4 24.72 -43.01 -7.58
C SER A 4 23.92 -41.72 -7.33
N ILE A 5 22.84 -41.81 -6.55
CA ILE A 5 22.13 -40.65 -6.00
C ILE A 5 22.83 -40.25 -4.71
N LYS A 6 23.40 -39.04 -4.68
CA LYS A 6 24.01 -38.46 -3.48
C LYS A 6 22.91 -37.92 -2.57
N ASN A 7 22.70 -38.57 -1.43
CA ASN A 7 21.86 -38.07 -0.34
C ASN A 7 22.56 -36.91 0.36
N LEU A 8 21.97 -35.71 0.35
CA LEU A 8 22.40 -34.60 1.20
C LEU A 8 21.51 -34.60 2.45
N ALA A 9 22.12 -34.96 3.58
CA ALA A 9 21.47 -35.00 4.88
C ALA A 9 21.66 -33.67 5.64
N LEU A 10 20.60 -33.33 6.39
CA LEU A 10 20.60 -32.73 7.72
C LEU A 10 20.86 -31.22 7.88
N GLY A 11 19.80 -30.56 8.37
CA GLY A 11 19.85 -29.23 8.97
C GLY A 11 18.49 -28.87 9.59
N ALA A 12 17.95 -29.72 10.47
CA ALA A 12 16.75 -29.40 11.23
C ALA A 12 17.11 -28.42 12.36
N ALA A 13 16.95 -27.11 12.12
CA ALA A 13 16.95 -26.11 13.17
C ALA A 13 15.53 -25.99 13.72
N SER A 14 15.25 -26.68 14.82
CA SER A 14 14.01 -26.58 15.58
C SER A 14 13.96 -25.22 16.28
N ALA A 15 13.47 -24.18 15.60
CA ALA A 15 13.10 -22.93 16.26
C ALA A 15 11.77 -23.15 17.00
N ALA A 16 11.83 -23.25 18.32
CA ALA A 16 10.65 -23.25 19.17
C ALA A 16 9.93 -21.90 19.03
N ILE A 17 8.86 -21.87 18.24
CA ILE A 17 7.95 -20.73 18.17
C ILE A 17 7.16 -20.75 19.48
N ALA A 18 7.51 -19.84 20.39
CA ALA A 18 6.68 -19.53 21.54
C ALA A 18 5.30 -19.08 21.03
N ALA A 19 4.27 -19.86 21.35
CA ALA A 19 2.89 -19.51 21.04
C ALA A 19 2.50 -18.26 21.84
N ALA A 20 2.65 -17.08 21.23
CA ALA A 20 2.00 -15.88 21.71
C ALA A 20 0.50 -16.04 21.47
N THR A 21 -0.23 -16.48 22.49
CA THR A 21 -1.69 -16.45 22.49
C THR A 21 -2.13 -14.99 22.45
N PRO A 22 -2.85 -14.50 21.43
CA PRO A 22 -3.42 -13.17 21.48
C PRO A 22 -4.42 -13.11 22.63
N ALA A 23 -4.18 -12.22 23.59
CA ALA A 23 -5.15 -11.88 24.61
C ALA A 23 -6.32 -11.15 23.94
N PHE A 24 -7.36 -11.89 23.57
CA PHE A 24 -8.63 -11.29 23.17
C PHE A 24 -9.26 -10.65 24.40
N ALA A 25 -9.32 -9.32 24.42
CA ALA A 25 -10.17 -8.58 25.34
C ALA A 25 -11.64 -8.89 24.99
N GLN A 26 -12.25 -9.83 25.69
CA GLN A 26 -13.67 -10.13 25.56
C GLN A 26 -14.48 -9.09 26.35
N THR A 27 -14.94 -8.04 25.68
CA THR A 27 -16.05 -7.22 26.17
C THR A 27 -17.34 -7.99 25.93
N THR A 28 -18.12 -8.23 26.99
CA THR A 28 -19.45 -8.85 26.96
C THR A 28 -20.43 -7.93 26.22
N GLU A 29 -20.46 -8.01 24.90
CA GLU A 29 -21.46 -7.40 24.03
C GLU A 29 -22.61 -8.40 23.85
N ALA A 30 -23.85 -7.98 24.13
CA ALA A 30 -25.05 -8.69 23.69
C ALA A 30 -24.94 -9.00 22.19
N HIS A 31 -25.55 -10.10 21.73
CA HIS A 31 -25.46 -10.61 20.36
C HIS A 31 -25.87 -9.55 19.31
N ARG A 32 -24.95 -8.66 18.97
CA ARG A 32 -25.08 -7.61 17.98
C ARG A 32 -24.76 -8.24 16.64
N GLN A 33 -25.74 -8.33 15.76
CA GLN A 33 -25.58 -9.00 14.48
C GLN A 33 -25.37 -7.96 13.38
N GLY A 34 -24.14 -7.88 12.87
CA GLY A 34 -23.76 -6.92 11.81
C GLY A 34 -22.93 -5.74 12.32
N ILE A 35 -22.73 -4.75 11.43
CA ILE A 35 -22.04 -3.49 11.71
C ILE A 35 -23.08 -2.50 12.26
N ALA A 36 -22.76 -1.82 13.34
CA ALA A 36 -23.64 -0.86 14.01
C ALA A 36 -22.89 0.40 14.46
N ALA A 37 -23.64 1.39 14.92
CA ALA A 37 -23.08 2.61 15.51
C ALA A 37 -22.05 2.30 16.61
N GLY A 38 -20.92 3.00 16.56
CA GLY A 38 -19.78 2.84 17.46
C GLY A 38 -18.75 1.81 17.01
N ASP A 39 -19.05 0.99 15.99
CA ASP A 39 -18.09 -0.01 15.51
C ASP A 39 -16.88 0.65 14.84
N VAL A 40 -15.71 0.02 15.05
CA VAL A 40 -14.46 0.38 14.38
C VAL A 40 -14.08 -0.76 13.46
N LEU A 41 -14.03 -0.48 12.16
CA LEU A 41 -13.63 -1.42 11.13
C LEU A 41 -12.20 -1.10 10.71
N VAL A 42 -11.34 -2.12 10.67
CA VAL A 42 -9.98 -2.01 10.13
C VAL A 42 -9.87 -2.89 8.91
N ARG A 43 -9.43 -2.32 7.78
CA ARG A 43 -9.28 -3.04 6.52
C ARG A 43 -7.88 -2.87 5.95
N VAL A 44 -7.46 -3.87 5.20
CA VAL A 44 -6.23 -3.85 4.39
C VAL A 44 -6.66 -4.02 2.94
N ARG A 45 -6.23 -3.10 2.07
CA ARG A 45 -6.54 -3.11 0.63
C ARG A 45 -5.29 -2.88 -0.19
N ALA A 46 -5.39 -3.06 -1.50
CA ALA A 46 -4.39 -2.59 -2.45
C ALA A 46 -4.99 -1.43 -3.25
N ILE A 47 -4.22 -0.37 -3.43
CA ILE A 47 -4.60 0.80 -4.23
C ILE A 47 -3.67 1.02 -5.39
N LEU A 48 -4.23 1.61 -6.46
CA LEU A 48 -3.50 2.15 -7.58
C LEU A 48 -3.59 3.68 -7.51
N VAL A 49 -2.43 4.34 -7.41
CA VAL A 49 -2.33 5.79 -7.61
C VAL A 49 -1.83 6.03 -9.03
N ALA A 50 -2.72 6.58 -9.86
CA ALA A 50 -2.46 6.94 -11.26
C ALA A 50 -2.50 8.47 -11.42
N PRO A 51 -1.34 9.16 -11.41
CA PRO A 51 -1.29 10.62 -11.46
C PRO A 51 -1.83 11.17 -12.79
N ASN A 52 -2.70 12.18 -12.72
CA ASN A 52 -3.05 12.98 -13.89
C ASN A 52 -1.99 14.08 -14.08
N GLU A 53 -1.15 13.93 -15.10
CA GLU A 53 0.11 14.65 -15.22
C GLU A 53 0.11 15.76 -16.28
N ARG A 54 0.69 16.91 -15.93
CA ARG A 54 1.09 17.97 -16.86
C ARG A 54 2.50 18.43 -16.50
N SER A 55 3.40 18.47 -17.48
CA SER A 55 4.80 18.87 -17.28
C SER A 55 5.20 20.02 -18.21
N GLY A 56 5.83 21.04 -17.65
CA GLY A 56 6.55 22.08 -18.42
C GLY A 56 7.91 21.60 -18.92
N SER A 57 8.65 22.50 -19.57
CA SER A 57 10.04 22.28 -19.98
C SER A 57 10.96 22.13 -18.76
N ILE A 58 11.97 21.27 -18.86
CA ILE A 58 12.99 21.10 -17.82
C ILE A 58 14.05 22.21 -17.98
N LEU A 59 13.84 23.35 -17.30
CA LEU A 59 14.70 24.53 -17.44
C LEU A 59 15.79 24.61 -16.37
N PRO A 60 16.95 25.24 -16.67
CA PRO A 60 17.39 25.70 -17.99
C PRO A 60 18.06 24.59 -18.82
N ALA A 61 18.31 23.42 -18.22
CA ALA A 61 19.20 22.39 -18.76
C ALA A 61 18.69 21.67 -20.03
N PHE A 62 17.37 21.45 -20.13
CA PHE A 62 16.75 20.73 -21.25
C PHE A 62 15.47 21.42 -21.74
N PRO A 63 15.56 22.58 -22.40
CA PRO A 63 14.39 23.28 -22.94
C PRO A 63 13.60 22.42 -23.93
N GLY A 64 12.29 22.33 -23.75
CA GLY A 64 11.38 21.54 -24.61
C GLY A 64 11.23 20.07 -24.21
N GLU A 65 12.13 19.53 -23.38
CA GLU A 65 12.01 18.19 -22.82
C GLU A 65 11.04 18.16 -21.62
N ARG A 66 10.38 17.03 -21.42
CA ARG A 66 9.24 16.87 -20.50
C ARG A 66 9.40 15.62 -19.64
N VAL A 67 8.62 15.56 -18.55
CA VAL A 67 8.68 14.49 -17.55
C VAL A 67 7.34 13.75 -17.46
N ARG A 68 7.41 12.44 -17.28
CA ARG A 68 6.28 11.57 -16.92
C ARG A 68 6.44 11.06 -15.50
N ILE A 69 5.31 10.93 -14.79
CA ILE A 69 5.21 10.24 -13.50
C ILE A 69 4.56 8.88 -13.71
N ASN A 70 5.11 7.82 -13.11
CA ASN A 70 4.53 6.48 -13.20
C ASN A 70 3.36 6.28 -12.23
N ASP A 71 2.54 5.29 -12.55
CA ASP A 71 1.53 4.76 -11.65
C ASP A 71 2.16 3.85 -10.57
N SER A 72 1.53 3.76 -9.40
CA SER A 72 2.05 3.00 -8.26
C SER A 72 0.94 2.15 -7.62
N VAL A 73 1.17 0.84 -7.51
CA VAL A 73 0.29 -0.09 -6.77
C VAL A 73 0.89 -0.36 -5.39
N MET A 74 0.16 -0.08 -4.33
CA MET A 74 0.66 -0.24 -2.95
C MET A 74 -0.41 -0.79 -2.01
N PRO A 75 0.00 -1.48 -0.93
CA PRO A 75 -0.91 -1.80 0.15
C PRO A 75 -1.33 -0.53 0.90
N GLU A 76 -2.54 -0.56 1.43
CA GLU A 76 -3.07 0.46 2.31
C GLU A 76 -3.76 -0.15 3.52
N VAL A 77 -3.88 0.65 4.56
CA VAL A 77 -4.68 0.35 5.76
C VAL A 77 -5.71 1.47 5.90
N ASP A 78 -6.95 1.10 6.11
CA ASP A 78 -8.01 2.05 6.42
C ASP A 78 -8.74 1.69 7.71
N VAL A 79 -9.21 2.73 8.40
CA VAL A 79 -9.96 2.63 9.65
C VAL A 79 -11.26 3.38 9.47
N THR A 80 -12.39 2.71 9.67
CA THR A 80 -13.72 3.31 9.60
C THR A 80 -14.35 3.31 10.99
N TYR A 81 -14.82 4.47 11.45
CA TYR A 81 -15.65 4.59 12.64
C TYR A 81 -17.11 4.83 12.24
N MET A 82 -18.01 3.96 12.70
CA MET A 82 -19.44 4.08 12.46
C MET A 82 -20.04 5.12 13.42
N ALA A 83 -20.31 6.33 12.93
CA ALA A 83 -20.94 7.38 13.71
C ALA A 83 -22.43 7.08 13.99
N THR A 84 -23.10 6.43 13.04
CA THR A 84 -24.46 5.90 13.18
C THR A 84 -24.52 4.52 12.52
N ASP A 85 -25.67 3.84 12.57
CA ASP A 85 -25.83 2.56 11.86
C ASP A 85 -25.67 2.68 10.33
N GLN A 86 -25.73 3.90 9.77
CA GLN A 86 -25.68 4.15 8.33
C GLN A 86 -24.53 5.09 7.92
N ILE A 87 -23.89 5.80 8.85
CA ILE A 87 -22.85 6.79 8.54
C ILE A 87 -21.54 6.36 9.16
N GLY A 88 -20.51 6.19 8.33
CA GLY A 88 -19.13 5.89 8.74
C GLY A 88 -18.17 6.98 8.31
N PHE A 89 -17.14 7.24 9.11
CA PHE A 89 -15.99 8.06 8.72
C PHE A 89 -14.76 7.17 8.53
N GLU A 90 -14.19 7.16 7.34
CA GLU A 90 -13.04 6.31 6.99
C GLU A 90 -11.79 7.17 6.81
N LEU A 91 -10.74 6.82 7.54
CA LEU A 91 -9.39 7.33 7.31
C LEU A 91 -8.58 6.26 6.57
N ILE A 92 -8.11 6.60 5.38
CA ILE A 92 -7.26 5.77 4.55
C ILE A 92 -5.81 6.23 4.69
N ALA A 93 -4.89 5.30 4.96
CA ALA A 93 -3.47 5.55 5.05
C ALA A 93 -2.67 4.60 4.13
N ALA A 94 -1.81 5.19 3.30
CA ALA A 94 -0.92 4.46 2.40
C ALA A 94 0.38 5.24 2.20
N THR A 95 1.36 4.60 1.56
CA THR A 95 2.56 5.29 1.05
C THR A 95 2.85 4.78 -0.34
N THR A 96 2.94 5.70 -1.32
CA THR A 96 3.24 5.37 -2.72
C THR A 96 4.57 5.93 -3.17
N LYS A 97 5.27 5.15 -3.99
CA LYS A 97 6.52 5.60 -4.61
C LYS A 97 6.27 5.93 -6.06
N HIS A 98 6.69 7.13 -6.45
CA HIS A 98 6.61 7.63 -7.81
C HIS A 98 7.99 8.01 -8.32
N HIS A 99 8.18 7.83 -9.62
CA HIS A 99 9.37 8.10 -10.40
C HIS A 99 9.01 9.13 -11.46
N ALA A 100 9.90 10.10 -11.62
CA ALA A 100 9.86 11.09 -12.66
C ALA A 100 10.86 10.69 -13.75
N ASP A 101 10.36 10.30 -14.92
CA ASP A 101 11.16 9.86 -16.04
C ASP A 101 11.09 10.88 -17.19
N GLY A 102 12.21 11.11 -17.88
CA GLY A 102 12.23 11.94 -19.09
C GLY A 102 11.42 11.29 -20.22
N ARG A 103 10.67 12.10 -20.99
CA ARG A 103 9.85 11.59 -22.10
C ARG A 103 10.58 11.55 -23.44
N THR A 104 11.47 12.49 -23.69
CA THR A 104 12.04 12.77 -25.03
C THR A 104 13.47 13.26 -24.92
N GLY A 105 14.20 13.30 -26.03
CA GLY A 105 15.53 13.90 -26.09
C GLY A 105 16.54 13.22 -25.17
N THR A 106 17.43 14.02 -24.59
CA THR A 106 18.51 13.53 -23.72
C THR A 106 17.94 12.88 -22.46
N THR A 107 16.96 13.52 -21.83
CA THR A 107 16.34 12.99 -20.59
C THR A 107 15.56 11.71 -20.83
N GLY A 108 14.96 11.53 -22.01
CA GLY A 108 14.33 10.27 -22.40
C GLY A 108 15.32 9.10 -22.47
N SER A 109 16.56 9.36 -22.89
CA SER A 109 17.61 8.33 -22.93
C SER A 109 18.20 7.98 -21.56
N ILE A 110 18.21 8.94 -20.63
CA ILE A 110 18.62 8.75 -19.23
C ILE A 110 17.54 7.96 -18.47
N GLY A 111 16.27 8.16 -18.83
CA GLY A 111 15.14 7.54 -18.16
C GLY A 111 14.82 8.27 -16.86
N ARG A 112 15.11 7.64 -15.71
CA ARG A 112 14.70 8.14 -14.39
C ARG A 112 15.51 9.36 -13.96
N LEU A 113 14.82 10.47 -13.74
CA LEU A 113 15.39 11.75 -13.33
C LEU A 113 15.23 11.98 -11.83
N ALA A 114 14.12 11.54 -11.24
CA ALA A 114 13.88 11.67 -9.81
C ALA A 114 12.94 10.58 -9.26
N SER A 115 12.87 10.48 -7.94
CA SER A 115 11.89 9.66 -7.24
C SER A 115 11.41 10.35 -5.98
N THR A 116 10.14 10.16 -5.64
CA THR A 116 9.55 10.69 -4.42
C THR A 116 8.59 9.68 -3.79
N TRP A 117 8.42 9.80 -2.48
CA TRP A 117 7.38 9.11 -1.72
C TRP A 117 6.25 10.09 -1.45
N VAL A 118 5.02 9.61 -1.61
CA VAL A 118 3.81 10.39 -1.35
C VAL A 118 2.96 9.61 -0.36
N LEU A 119 2.40 10.31 0.62
CA LEU A 119 1.30 9.80 1.42
C LEU A 119 0.02 10.39 0.85
N PRO A 120 -0.97 9.57 0.45
CA PRO A 120 -2.29 10.03 0.05
C PRO A 120 -3.31 9.85 1.20
N PRO A 121 -3.13 10.46 2.40
CA PRO A 121 -4.09 10.29 3.47
C PRO A 121 -5.41 10.91 3.04
N THR A 122 -6.49 10.14 3.16
CA THR A 122 -7.82 10.58 2.74
C THR A 122 -8.82 10.30 3.86
N LEU A 123 -9.58 11.32 4.25
CA LEU A 123 -10.72 11.18 5.16
C LEU A 123 -11.99 11.23 4.32
N THR A 124 -12.80 10.18 4.40
CA THR A 124 -14.08 10.08 3.68
C THR A 124 -15.25 9.94 4.67
N ALA A 125 -16.43 10.33 4.22
CA ALA A 125 -17.69 10.01 4.88
C ALA A 125 -18.45 9.03 3.98
N GLN A 126 -18.85 7.89 4.54
CA GLN A 126 -19.56 6.81 3.86
C GLN A 126 -20.98 6.77 4.38
N TYR A 127 -21.93 6.59 3.45
CA TYR A 127 -23.32 6.28 3.77
C TYR A 127 -23.59 4.85 3.30
N HIS A 128 -24.05 4.01 4.21
CA HIS A 128 -24.36 2.59 4.01
C HIS A 128 -25.87 2.38 3.88
#